data_AF-A0A2D4M075-F1
#
_entry.id   AF-A0A2D4M075-F1
#
_cell.length_a   1.000
_cell.length_b   1.000
_cell.length_c   1.000
_cell.angle_alpha   90.00
_cell.angle_beta   90.00
_cell.angle_gamma   90.00
#
_symmetry.space_group_name_H-M   'P 1'
#
loop_
_entity.id
_entity.type
_entity.pdbx_description
1 polymer ?
#
loop_
_entity_poly.entity_id
_entity_poly.type
_entity_poly.pdbx_seq_one_letter_code
_entity_poly.pdbx_strand_id
1 'polypeptide(L)'
;KLFSYNVRLLGDFFIQLSYEETMRSMLKTPLFVAALASYWAQNPNGNIFTGTVILKAYRLYSLLKYPQEVDRMKAMMSSCGELALQGLFKSLFNFSEKDLSEIGINVEEALYFGLLSKFTAQRLQPLYKFFHLSFQEFLAGQKMSELLASDVQADKKKGLEYLQQINTFVKINGRYQYILRYACSEPSKAVPIIISHLLNLLSCKKSLESHSDIYLQQTPDLNLKGYELISI
;
A
#
# COMPACT_ATOMS: atom_id res chain seq x y z
N LYS A 1 -30.01 6.40 12.37
CA LYS A 1 -29.03 7.49 12.61
C LYS A 1 -27.68 7.00 12.09
N LEU A 2 -27.11 7.66 11.08
CA LEU A 2 -25.89 7.18 10.37
C LEU A 2 -24.64 7.13 11.27
N PHE A 3 -24.67 7.87 12.39
CA PHE A 3 -23.76 7.71 13.51
C PHE A 3 -24.62 7.62 14.77
N SER A 4 -24.76 6.43 15.35
CA SER A 4 -25.09 6.36 16.77
C SER A 4 -23.99 7.11 17.50
N TYR A 5 -24.32 7.98 18.45
CA TYR A 5 -23.38 8.74 19.29
C TYR A 5 -22.53 7.80 20.17
N ASN A 6 -21.72 6.95 19.55
CA ASN A 6 -20.84 6.03 20.21
C ASN A 6 -19.59 6.82 20.59
N VAL A 7 -19.73 7.60 21.67
CA VAL A 7 -18.68 8.48 22.21
C VAL A 7 -17.42 7.68 22.52
N ARG A 8 -17.56 6.41 22.91
CA ARG A 8 -16.44 5.50 23.12
C ARG A 8 -15.68 5.20 21.82
N LEU A 9 -16.40 4.84 20.75
CA LEU A 9 -15.81 4.62 19.43
C LEU A 9 -15.07 5.86 18.91
N LEU A 10 -15.65 7.06 19.10
CA LEU A 10 -14.98 8.32 18.76
C LEU A 10 -13.73 8.55 19.62
N GLY A 11 -13.80 8.29 20.92
CA GLY A 11 -12.65 8.38 21.83
C GLY A 11 -11.51 7.45 21.40
N ASP A 12 -11.81 6.18 21.17
CA ASP A 12 -10.84 5.17 20.71
C ASP A 12 -10.22 5.58 19.35
N PHE A 13 -11.03 6.12 18.43
CA PHE A 13 -10.55 6.65 17.16
C PHE A 13 -9.58 7.82 17.33
N PHE A 14 -9.89 8.80 18.18
CA PHE A 14 -9.00 9.95 18.43
C PHE A 14 -7.70 9.53 19.11
N ILE A 15 -7.75 8.55 20.02
CA ILE A 15 -6.57 7.96 20.62
C ILE A 15 -5.70 7.31 19.53
N GLN A 16 -6.27 6.49 18.66
CA GLN A 16 -5.50 5.86 17.58
C GLN A 16 -4.93 6.88 16.59
N LEU A 17 -5.69 7.92 16.26
CA LEU A 17 -5.27 9.03 15.41
C LEU A 17 -4.07 9.82 16.00
N SER A 18 -3.94 9.85 17.32
CA SER A 18 -2.83 10.52 17.99
C SER A 18 -1.52 9.72 17.86
N TYR A 19 -1.60 8.39 17.79
CA TYR A 19 -0.43 7.49 17.68
C TYR A 19 -0.03 7.12 16.25
N GLU A 20 -0.95 7.01 15.29
CA GLU A 20 -0.63 6.56 13.91
C GLU A 20 -0.59 7.75 12.92
N GLU A 21 0.60 8.33 12.70
CA GLU A 21 0.80 9.45 11.76
C GLU A 21 0.34 9.11 10.34
N THR A 22 0.54 7.86 9.90
CA THR A 22 0.08 7.39 8.59
C THR A 22 -1.45 7.47 8.48
N MET A 23 -2.21 7.09 9.52
CA MET A 23 -3.66 7.30 9.54
C MET A 23 -4.02 8.78 9.46
N ARG A 24 -3.32 9.63 10.22
CA ARG A 24 -3.55 11.08 10.19
C ARG A 24 -3.32 11.66 8.80
N SER A 25 -2.26 11.24 8.11
CA SER A 25 -2.00 11.64 6.72
C SER A 25 -3.11 11.16 5.78
N MET A 26 -3.52 9.89 5.88
CA MET A 26 -4.60 9.35 5.07
C MET A 26 -5.90 10.14 5.27
N LEU A 27 -6.27 10.44 6.52
CA LEU A 27 -7.53 11.15 6.82
C LEU A 27 -7.54 12.63 6.41
N LYS A 28 -6.40 13.21 6.02
CA LYS A 28 -6.38 14.50 5.30
C LYS A 28 -6.92 14.39 3.87
N THR A 29 -7.03 13.17 3.34
CA THR A 29 -7.61 12.89 2.02
C THR A 29 -9.12 12.66 2.17
N PRO A 30 -9.98 13.56 1.66
CA PRO A 30 -11.43 13.45 1.85
C PRO A 30 -12.03 12.13 1.37
N LEU A 31 -11.44 11.55 0.32
CA LEU A 31 -11.87 10.28 -0.25
C LEU A 31 -11.71 9.11 0.72
N PHE A 32 -10.63 9.08 1.51
CA PHE A 32 -10.44 8.07 2.56
C PHE A 32 -11.45 8.23 3.69
N VAL A 33 -11.77 9.48 4.08
CA VAL A 33 -12.78 9.78 5.09
C VAL A 33 -14.16 9.31 4.62
N ALA A 34 -14.53 9.60 3.37
CA ALA A 34 -15.81 9.19 2.79
C ALA A 34 -15.95 7.66 2.72
N ALA A 35 -14.88 6.96 2.32
CA ALA A 35 -14.85 5.51 2.29
C ALA A 35 -14.97 4.88 3.69
N LEU A 36 -14.23 5.41 4.67
CA LEU A 36 -14.30 4.94 6.06
C LEU A 36 -15.69 5.18 6.67
N ALA A 37 -16.28 6.35 6.45
CA ALA A 37 -17.63 6.66 6.89
C ALA A 37 -18.67 5.70 6.29
N SER A 38 -18.53 5.40 4.99
CA SER A 38 -19.39 4.43 4.29
C SER A 38 -19.24 3.02 4.87
N TYR A 39 -18.01 2.62 5.19
CA TYR A 39 -17.72 1.32 5.83
C TYR A 39 -18.36 1.22 7.22
N TRP A 40 -18.24 2.25 8.07
CA TRP A 40 -18.86 2.26 9.39
C TRP A 40 -20.39 2.30 9.35
N ALA A 41 -20.98 2.99 8.37
CA ALA A 41 -22.42 2.98 8.17
C ALA A 41 -22.95 1.55 7.88
N GLN A 42 -22.15 0.73 7.19
CA GLN A 42 -22.47 -0.68 6.91
C GLN A 42 -22.05 -1.63 8.06
N ASN A 43 -21.06 -1.24 8.87
CA ASN A 43 -20.46 -2.06 9.92
C ASN A 43 -20.44 -1.29 11.26
N PRO A 44 -21.60 -1.03 11.89
CA PRO A 44 -21.71 -0.14 13.06
C PRO A 44 -20.95 -0.64 14.30
N ASN A 45 -20.57 -1.92 14.35
CA ASN A 45 -19.80 -2.53 15.44
C ASN A 45 -18.33 -2.79 15.06
N GLY A 46 -17.87 -2.28 13.91
CA GLY A 46 -16.50 -2.47 13.43
C GLY A 46 -15.49 -1.58 14.17
N ASN A 47 -14.82 -2.13 15.18
CA ASN A 47 -13.95 -1.36 16.11
C ASN A 47 -12.46 -1.33 15.73
N ILE A 48 -12.09 -1.51 14.45
CA ILE A 48 -10.68 -1.60 14.05
C ILE A 48 -10.24 -0.30 13.40
N PHE A 49 -9.42 0.47 14.11
CA PHE A 49 -8.82 1.72 13.64
C PHE A 49 -7.36 1.49 13.30
N THR A 50 -7.10 0.97 12.10
CA THR A 50 -5.74 0.86 11.59
C THR A 50 -5.69 1.44 10.19
N GLY A 51 -4.50 1.88 9.76
CA GLY A 51 -4.30 2.33 8.39
C GLY A 51 -4.77 1.31 7.33
N THR A 52 -4.58 0.02 7.59
CA THR A 52 -5.05 -1.07 6.71
C THR A 52 -6.57 -1.07 6.53
N VAL A 53 -7.35 -0.75 7.58
CA VAL A 53 -8.82 -0.71 7.48
C VAL A 53 -9.28 0.44 6.58
N ILE A 54 -8.63 1.62 6.67
CA ILE A 54 -8.95 2.75 5.79
C ILE A 54 -8.73 2.37 4.31
N LEU A 55 -7.62 1.69 4.02
CA LEU A 55 -7.29 1.25 2.66
C LEU A 55 -8.25 0.17 2.16
N LYS A 56 -8.61 -0.82 3.01
CA LYS A 56 -9.63 -1.84 2.69
C LYS A 56 -11.02 -1.22 2.49
N ALA A 57 -11.39 -0.23 3.31
CA ALA A 57 -12.63 0.52 3.17
C ALA A 57 -12.67 1.28 1.83
N TYR A 58 -11.56 1.90 1.43
CA TYR A 58 -11.46 2.53 0.11
C TYR A 58 -11.59 1.53 -1.04
N ARG A 59 -10.89 0.39 -0.99
CA ARG A 59 -11.05 -0.68 -1.98
C ARG A 59 -12.52 -1.10 -2.10
N LEU A 60 -13.19 -1.34 -0.97
CA LEU A 60 -14.60 -1.72 -0.94
C LEU A 60 -15.49 -0.62 -1.51
N TYR A 61 -15.29 0.63 -1.11
CA TYR A 61 -16.04 1.78 -1.62
C TYR A 61 -15.94 1.85 -3.15
N SER A 62 -14.74 1.72 -3.71
CA SER A 62 -14.55 1.77 -5.16
C SER A 62 -15.28 0.62 -5.86
N LEU A 63 -15.26 -0.60 -5.31
CA LEU A 63 -16.01 -1.74 -5.88
C LEU A 63 -17.53 -1.53 -5.85
N LEU A 64 -18.04 -0.94 -4.77
CA LEU A 64 -19.47 -0.63 -4.61
C LEU A 64 -19.92 0.53 -5.50
N LYS A 65 -19.01 1.45 -5.85
CA LYS A 65 -19.29 2.57 -6.75
C LYS A 65 -19.51 2.13 -8.20
N TYR A 66 -18.86 1.05 -8.63
CA TYR A 66 -18.93 0.51 -10.00
C TYR A 66 -19.46 -0.94 -10.02
N PRO A 67 -20.70 -1.20 -9.57
CA PRO A 67 -21.18 -2.57 -9.35
C PRO A 67 -21.32 -3.40 -10.64
N GLN A 68 -21.47 -2.75 -11.79
CA GLN A 68 -21.57 -3.41 -13.10
C GLN A 68 -20.21 -3.62 -13.78
N GLU A 69 -19.12 -3.10 -13.20
CA GLU A 69 -17.78 -3.11 -13.78
C GLU A 69 -16.74 -3.70 -12.80
N VAL A 70 -17.19 -4.52 -11.85
CA VAL A 70 -16.36 -5.06 -10.77
C VAL A 70 -15.14 -5.81 -11.30
N ASP A 71 -15.30 -6.67 -12.30
CA ASP A 71 -14.20 -7.45 -12.85
C ASP A 71 -13.19 -6.58 -13.60
N ARG A 72 -13.69 -5.60 -14.35
CA ARG A 72 -12.89 -4.59 -15.03
C ARG A 72 -12.09 -3.75 -14.04
N MET A 73 -12.72 -3.31 -12.95
CA MET A 73 -12.07 -2.57 -11.88
C MET A 73 -11.02 -3.43 -11.16
N LYS A 74 -11.30 -4.71 -10.86
CA LYS A 74 -10.32 -5.62 -10.25
C LYS A 74 -9.10 -5.84 -11.15
N ALA A 75 -9.31 -6.05 -12.44
CA ALA A 75 -8.23 -6.16 -13.41
C ALA A 75 -7.37 -4.89 -13.43
N MET A 76 -8.00 -3.71 -13.48
CA MET A 76 -7.29 -2.44 -13.42
C MET A 76 -6.55 -2.23 -12.09
N MET A 77 -7.15 -2.61 -10.96
CA MET A 77 -6.47 -2.58 -9.66
C MET A 77 -5.23 -3.48 -9.63
N SER A 78 -5.27 -4.68 -10.23
CA SER A 78 -4.10 -5.56 -10.31
C SER A 78 -3.01 -4.98 -11.21
N SER A 79 -3.36 -4.38 -12.36
CA SER A 79 -2.41 -3.67 -13.22
C SER A 79 -1.79 -2.46 -12.53
N CYS A 80 -2.59 -1.65 -11.82
CA CYS A 80 -2.08 -0.58 -10.97
C CYS A 80 -1.22 -1.11 -9.82
N GLY A 81 -1.50 -2.31 -9.30
CA GLY A 81 -0.65 -2.99 -8.32
C GLY A 81 0.72 -3.35 -8.86
N GLU A 82 0.81 -3.76 -10.12
CA GLU A 82 2.09 -3.98 -10.82
C GLU A 82 2.89 -2.68 -10.94
N LEU A 83 2.25 -1.59 -11.39
CA LEU A 83 2.87 -0.26 -11.45
C LEU A 83 3.34 0.21 -10.06
N ALA A 84 2.51 0.02 -9.03
CA ALA A 84 2.81 0.39 -7.66
C ALA A 84 4.01 -0.37 -7.11
N LEU A 85 4.05 -1.69 -7.33
CA LEU A 85 5.14 -2.56 -6.89
C LEU A 85 6.45 -2.20 -7.58
N GLN A 86 6.45 -2.08 -8.91
CA GLN A 86 7.64 -1.64 -9.66
C GLN A 86 8.11 -0.26 -9.22
N GLY A 87 7.18 0.69 -9.09
CA GLY A 87 7.50 2.05 -8.68
C GLY A 87 8.14 2.06 -7.30
N LEU A 88 7.59 1.32 -6.34
CA LEU A 88 8.09 1.30 -4.98
C LEU A 88 9.49 0.67 -4.87
N PHE A 89 9.83 -0.35 -5.65
CA PHE A 89 11.18 -0.91 -5.69
C PHE A 89 12.17 -0.03 -6.48
N LYS A 90 11.69 0.79 -7.43
CA LYS A 90 12.51 1.75 -8.20
C LYS A 90 12.54 3.17 -7.60
N SER A 91 11.90 3.41 -6.45
CA SER A 91 11.71 4.75 -5.86
C SER A 91 10.94 5.74 -6.76
N LEU A 92 10.00 5.25 -7.56
CA LEU A 92 9.16 6.05 -8.45
C LEU A 92 7.74 6.21 -7.88
N PHE A 93 7.31 7.48 -7.76
CA PHE A 93 6.00 7.89 -7.26
C PHE A 93 5.22 8.76 -8.25
N ASN A 94 5.89 9.15 -9.33
CA ASN A 94 5.32 9.87 -10.44
C ASN A 94 5.61 9.06 -11.70
N PHE A 95 4.59 8.88 -12.53
CA PHE A 95 4.63 8.03 -13.70
C PHE A 95 4.31 8.88 -14.93
N SER A 96 5.13 8.77 -15.96
CA SER A 96 4.86 9.28 -17.30
C SER A 96 3.92 8.32 -18.01
N GLU A 97 3.24 8.79 -19.07
CA GLU A 97 2.37 7.94 -19.91
C GLU A 97 3.08 6.70 -20.45
N LYS A 98 4.39 6.82 -20.74
CA LYS A 98 5.23 5.69 -21.13
C LYS A 98 5.28 4.61 -20.05
N ASP A 99 5.47 4.99 -18.79
CA ASP A 99 5.50 4.05 -17.67
C ASP A 99 4.17 3.29 -17.52
N LEU A 100 3.02 3.95 -17.77
CA LEU A 100 1.72 3.26 -17.77
C LEU A 100 1.59 2.30 -18.96
N SER A 101 2.04 2.71 -20.15
CA SER A 101 1.96 1.90 -21.36
C SER A 101 2.81 0.63 -21.29
N GLU A 102 3.99 0.68 -20.64
CA GLU A 102 4.87 -0.48 -20.43
C GLU A 102 4.20 -1.57 -19.57
N ILE A 103 3.30 -1.18 -18.67
CA ILE A 103 2.51 -2.09 -17.82
C ILE A 103 1.17 -2.47 -18.49
N GLY A 104 0.82 -1.82 -19.60
CA GLY A 104 -0.47 -2.01 -20.27
C GLY A 104 -1.65 -1.36 -19.52
N ILE A 105 -1.40 -0.31 -18.74
CA ILE A 105 -2.47 0.42 -18.04
C ILE A 105 -3.20 1.36 -19.02
N ASN A 106 -4.51 1.19 -19.13
CA ASN A 106 -5.38 2.17 -19.76
C ASN A 106 -5.53 3.39 -18.84
N VAL A 107 -4.93 4.52 -19.25
CA VAL A 107 -4.92 5.78 -18.49
C VAL A 107 -6.33 6.25 -18.15
N GLU A 108 -7.22 6.31 -19.15
CA GLU A 108 -8.58 6.84 -18.97
C GLU A 108 -9.37 6.00 -17.97
N GLU A 109 -9.17 4.70 -18.00
CA GLU A 109 -9.82 3.76 -17.09
C GLU A 109 -9.25 3.84 -15.66
N ALA A 110 -7.93 3.98 -15.51
CA ALA A 110 -7.31 4.19 -14.21
C ALA A 110 -7.74 5.51 -13.55
N LEU A 111 -7.95 6.57 -14.35
CA LEU A 111 -8.53 7.84 -13.90
C LEU A 111 -10.02 7.69 -13.57
N TYR A 112 -10.79 7.01 -14.43
CA TYR A 112 -12.22 6.75 -14.24
C TYR A 112 -12.51 6.02 -12.93
N PHE A 113 -11.73 4.99 -12.60
CA PHE A 113 -11.85 4.25 -11.33
C PHE A 113 -11.21 4.96 -10.13
N GLY A 114 -10.57 6.12 -10.32
CA GLY A 114 -9.93 6.88 -9.26
C GLY A 114 -8.72 6.18 -8.64
N LEU A 115 -8.04 5.32 -9.41
CA LEU A 115 -6.83 4.62 -8.95
C LEU A 115 -5.58 5.49 -9.12
N LEU A 116 -5.58 6.36 -10.13
CA LEU A 116 -4.54 7.36 -10.39
C LEU A 116 -5.14 8.76 -10.50
N SER A 117 -4.28 9.75 -10.37
CA SER A 117 -4.59 11.16 -10.56
C SER A 117 -3.62 11.76 -11.58
N LYS A 118 -4.16 12.58 -12.49
CA LYS A 118 -3.39 13.28 -13.54
C LYS A 118 -2.99 14.67 -13.07
N PHE A 119 -1.71 15.01 -13.24
CA PHE A 119 -1.12 16.30 -12.90
C PHE A 119 -0.55 16.95 -14.16
N THR A 120 -1.09 18.10 -14.51
CA THR A 120 -0.74 18.85 -15.75
C THR A 120 -0.13 20.22 -15.48
N ALA A 121 -0.09 20.68 -14.22
CA ALA A 121 0.35 22.03 -13.90
C ALA A 121 1.80 22.27 -14.34
N GLN A 122 1.99 23.24 -15.25
CA GLN A 122 3.27 23.73 -15.76
C GLN A 122 4.15 22.67 -16.46
N ARG A 123 3.56 21.62 -17.03
CA ARG A 123 4.31 20.56 -17.72
C ARG A 123 3.83 20.36 -19.15
N LEU A 124 4.79 20.13 -20.05
CA LEU A 124 4.53 19.74 -21.43
C LEU A 124 3.88 18.35 -21.53
N GLN A 125 4.17 17.47 -20.57
CA GLN A 125 3.64 16.11 -20.50
C GLN A 125 2.99 15.86 -19.13
N PRO A 126 1.81 15.21 -19.10
CA PRO A 126 1.15 14.90 -17.84
C PRO A 126 1.97 13.90 -17.02
N LEU A 127 1.92 14.06 -15.70
CA LEU A 127 2.33 13.02 -14.77
C LEU A 127 1.12 12.36 -14.12
N TYR A 128 1.24 11.09 -13.84
CA TYR A 128 0.26 10.29 -13.13
C TYR A 128 0.84 9.88 -11.78
N LYS A 129 0.02 9.91 -10.74
CA LYS A 129 0.41 9.41 -9.41
C LYS A 129 -0.77 8.81 -8.70
N PHE A 130 -0.49 7.91 -7.76
CA PHE A 130 -1.49 7.51 -6.79
C PHE A 130 -1.88 8.72 -5.93
N PHE A 131 -3.15 8.81 -5.55
CA PHE A 131 -3.66 9.96 -4.80
C PHE A 131 -3.06 10.06 -3.39
N HIS A 132 -2.48 8.97 -2.87
CA HIS A 132 -1.75 8.92 -1.60
C HIS A 132 -0.69 7.81 -1.61
N LEU A 133 0.47 8.03 -0.98
CA LEU A 133 1.57 7.05 -0.92
C LEU A 133 1.12 5.72 -0.29
N SER A 134 0.39 5.76 0.82
CA SER A 134 -0.13 4.55 1.45
C SER A 134 -1.06 3.74 0.55
N PHE A 135 -1.71 4.37 -0.44
CA PHE A 135 -2.49 3.63 -1.44
C PHE A 135 -1.60 2.90 -2.44
N GLN A 136 -0.51 3.54 -2.87
CA GLN A 136 0.52 2.88 -3.69
C GLN A 136 1.13 1.69 -2.93
N GLU A 137 1.57 1.89 -1.68
CA GLU A 137 2.13 0.80 -0.85
C GLU A 137 1.13 -0.35 -0.65
N PHE A 138 -0.16 -0.01 -0.46
CA PHE A 138 -1.22 -1.00 -0.33
C PHE A 138 -1.38 -1.85 -1.59
N LEU A 139 -1.49 -1.22 -2.76
CA LEU A 139 -1.59 -1.94 -4.03
C LEU A 139 -0.33 -2.75 -4.34
N ALA A 140 0.85 -2.23 -4.00
CA ALA A 140 2.11 -2.97 -4.11
C ALA A 140 2.11 -4.23 -3.23
N GLY A 141 1.65 -4.12 -1.98
CA GLY A 141 1.52 -5.26 -1.07
C GLY A 141 0.51 -6.30 -1.57
N GLN A 142 -0.66 -5.87 -2.04
CA GLN A 142 -1.64 -6.76 -2.66
C GLN A 142 -1.04 -7.48 -3.87
N LYS A 143 -0.35 -6.75 -4.77
CA LYS A 143 0.29 -7.36 -5.94
C LYS A 143 1.40 -8.34 -5.57
N MET A 144 2.21 -8.03 -4.57
CA MET A 144 3.23 -8.94 -4.06
C MET A 144 2.59 -10.23 -3.51
N SER A 145 1.47 -10.12 -2.80
CA SER A 145 0.70 -11.29 -2.33
C SER A 145 0.15 -12.11 -3.49
N GLU A 146 -0.42 -11.47 -4.51
CA GLU A 146 -0.91 -12.12 -5.73
C GLU A 146 0.19 -12.91 -6.44
N LEU A 147 1.36 -12.29 -6.67
CA LEU A 147 2.50 -12.93 -7.34
C LEU A 147 2.99 -14.15 -6.56
N LEU A 148 3.21 -14.00 -5.25
CA LEU A 148 3.73 -15.08 -4.40
C LEU A 148 2.73 -16.23 -4.22
N ALA A 149 1.43 -15.94 -4.24
CA ALA A 149 0.37 -16.93 -4.14
C ALA A 149 -0.02 -17.57 -5.48
N SER A 150 0.51 -17.07 -6.61
CA SER A 150 0.19 -17.55 -7.94
C SER A 150 0.63 -18.99 -8.15
N ASP A 151 -0.21 -19.76 -8.84
CA ASP A 151 0.12 -21.10 -9.34
C ASP A 151 0.91 -21.03 -10.66
N VAL A 152 1.00 -19.85 -11.28
CA VAL A 152 1.84 -19.60 -12.46
C VAL A 152 3.29 -19.41 -12.03
N GLN A 153 4.17 -20.31 -12.48
CA GLN A 153 5.57 -20.33 -12.05
C GLN A 153 6.33 -19.03 -12.35
N ALA A 154 6.03 -18.38 -13.47
CA ALA A 154 6.65 -17.09 -13.84
C ALA A 154 6.30 -15.98 -12.84
N ASP A 155 5.02 -15.87 -12.46
CA ASP A 155 4.54 -14.89 -11.49
C ASP A 155 5.14 -15.16 -10.11
N LYS A 156 5.13 -16.42 -9.67
CA LYS A 156 5.72 -16.81 -8.39
C LYS A 156 7.20 -16.49 -8.33
N LYS A 157 7.95 -16.79 -9.40
CA LYS A 157 9.37 -16.43 -9.51
C LYS A 157 9.57 -14.92 -9.38
N LYS A 158 8.78 -14.12 -10.10
CA LYS A 158 8.82 -12.65 -10.01
C LYS A 158 8.51 -12.14 -8.60
N GLY A 159 7.51 -12.71 -7.92
CA GLY A 159 7.20 -12.39 -6.53
C GLY A 159 8.38 -12.69 -5.59
N LEU A 160 9.05 -13.83 -5.78
CA LEU A 160 10.24 -14.20 -5.02
C LEU A 160 11.43 -13.27 -5.29
N GLU A 161 11.62 -12.81 -6.53
CA GLU A 161 12.66 -11.83 -6.88
C GLU A 161 12.47 -10.49 -6.16
N TYR A 162 11.23 -10.02 -6.00
CA TYR A 162 10.96 -8.84 -5.16
C TYR A 162 11.22 -9.11 -3.68
N LEU A 163 10.77 -10.25 -3.16
CA LEU A 163 10.95 -10.60 -1.76
C LEU A 163 12.44 -10.70 -1.39
N GLN A 164 13.26 -11.28 -2.28
CA GLN A 164 14.71 -11.40 -2.11
C GLN A 164 15.44 -10.06 -2.04
N GLN A 165 14.90 -8.99 -2.65
CA GLN A 165 15.48 -7.65 -2.54
C GLN A 165 15.30 -7.04 -1.13
N ILE A 166 14.34 -7.56 -0.36
CA ILE A 166 14.11 -7.21 1.05
C ILE A 166 15.01 -8.11 1.91
N ASN A 167 16.32 -7.83 1.93
CA ASN A 167 17.34 -8.72 2.49
C ASN A 167 18.03 -8.21 3.77
N THR A 168 17.56 -7.09 4.34
CA THR A 168 18.13 -6.51 5.57
C THR A 168 17.05 -6.06 6.54
N PHE A 169 17.36 -6.01 7.82
CA PHE A 169 16.41 -5.52 8.85
C PHE A 169 16.04 -4.06 8.65
N VAL A 170 16.98 -3.24 8.17
CA VAL A 170 16.73 -1.83 7.84
C VAL A 170 15.70 -1.70 6.72
N LYS A 171 15.76 -2.57 5.70
CA LYS A 171 14.76 -2.63 4.64
C LYS A 171 13.39 -3.09 5.14
N ILE A 172 13.36 -4.08 6.03
CA ILE A 172 12.12 -4.60 6.64
C ILE A 172 11.44 -3.55 7.51
N ASN A 173 12.17 -2.96 8.45
CA ASN A 173 11.63 -1.97 9.40
C ASN A 173 11.53 -0.56 8.83
N GLY A 174 12.15 -0.33 7.67
CA GLY A 174 12.11 0.91 6.93
C GLY A 174 11.18 0.80 5.73
N ARG A 175 11.79 0.92 4.55
CA ARG A 175 11.13 1.08 3.26
C ARG A 175 10.01 0.08 2.95
N TYR A 176 10.18 -1.18 3.34
CA TYR A 176 9.26 -2.24 2.93
C TYR A 176 8.29 -2.69 4.02
N GLN A 177 8.30 -2.05 5.20
CA GLN A 177 7.45 -2.45 6.34
C GLN A 177 5.96 -2.51 5.93
N TYR A 178 5.51 -1.53 5.16
CA TYR A 178 4.10 -1.41 4.78
C TYR A 178 3.72 -2.39 3.70
N ILE A 179 4.58 -2.63 2.70
CA ILE A 179 4.33 -3.68 1.69
C ILE A 179 4.18 -5.03 2.38
N LEU A 180 5.10 -5.40 3.28
CA LEU A 180 5.05 -6.68 3.99
C LEU A 180 3.76 -6.80 4.82
N ARG A 181 3.39 -5.73 5.54
CA ARG A 181 2.13 -5.66 6.30
C ARG A 181 0.91 -5.85 5.39
N TYR A 182 0.88 -5.21 4.24
CA TYR A 182 -0.26 -5.27 3.31
C TYR A 182 -0.31 -6.57 2.51
N ALA A 183 0.83 -7.16 2.17
CA ALA A 183 0.91 -8.46 1.50
C ALA A 183 0.40 -9.60 2.38
N CYS A 184 0.59 -9.47 3.70
CA CYS A 184 0.09 -10.40 4.71
C CYS A 184 -1.28 -10.00 5.31
N SER A 185 -1.96 -9.00 4.75
CA SER A 185 -3.20 -8.46 5.34
C SER A 185 -4.45 -9.33 5.11
N GLU A 186 -4.35 -10.36 4.26
CA GLU A 186 -5.38 -11.36 3.99
C GLU A 186 -4.74 -12.75 3.99
N PRO A 187 -5.45 -13.81 4.42
CA PRO A 187 -4.93 -15.19 4.34
C PRO A 187 -4.66 -15.60 2.89
N SER A 188 -3.43 -16.04 2.59
CA SER A 188 -3.05 -16.55 1.26
C SER A 188 -1.82 -17.46 1.34
N LYS A 189 -1.51 -18.16 0.23
CA LYS A 189 -0.27 -18.95 0.07
C LYS A 189 1.01 -18.07 0.20
N ALA A 190 0.91 -16.74 0.05
CA ALA A 190 2.04 -15.83 0.16
C ALA A 190 2.52 -15.63 1.60
N VAL A 191 1.61 -15.65 2.58
CA VAL A 191 1.93 -15.41 4.00
C VAL A 191 3.03 -16.32 4.53
N PRO A 192 2.92 -17.67 4.42
CA PRO A 192 4.00 -18.54 4.90
C PRO A 192 5.31 -18.33 4.14
N ILE A 193 5.27 -17.99 2.84
CA ILE A 193 6.48 -17.72 2.04
C ILE A 193 7.20 -16.47 2.58
N ILE A 194 6.46 -15.40 2.86
CA ILE A 194 6.99 -14.16 3.42
C ILE A 194 7.57 -14.42 4.82
N ILE A 195 6.84 -15.14 5.68
CA ILE A 195 7.32 -15.47 7.04
C ILE A 195 8.60 -16.30 6.97
N SER A 196 8.66 -17.33 6.13
CA SER A 196 9.88 -18.14 5.95
C SER A 196 11.07 -17.30 5.49
N HIS A 197 10.87 -16.36 4.56
CA HIS A 197 11.92 -15.43 4.13
C HIS A 197 12.43 -14.57 5.29
N LEU A 198 11.54 -13.97 6.07
CA LEU A 198 11.90 -13.15 7.22
C LEU A 198 12.65 -13.94 8.31
N LEU A 199 12.22 -15.18 8.58
CA LEU A 199 12.90 -16.07 9.52
C LEU A 199 14.30 -16.47 9.04
N ASN A 200 14.46 -16.73 7.74
CA ASN A 200 15.77 -17.04 7.17
C ASN A 200 16.74 -15.86 7.27
N LEU A 201 16.27 -14.61 7.23
CA LEU A 201 17.12 -13.43 7.41
C LEU A 201 17.69 -13.29 8.82
N LEU A 202 16.97 -13.73 9.85
CA LEU A 202 17.47 -13.79 11.24
C LEU A 202 18.71 -14.68 11.37
N SER A 203 18.82 -15.71 10.52
CA SER A 203 19.95 -16.63 10.54
C SER A 203 21.17 -16.13 9.75
N CYS A 204 21.05 -15.04 8.97
CA CYS A 204 22.08 -14.58 8.05
C CYS A 204 22.78 -13.32 8.57
N LYS A 205 24.07 -13.41 8.93
CA LYS A 205 24.87 -12.28 9.48
C LYS A 205 24.91 -11.02 8.60
N LYS A 206 24.74 -11.15 7.28
CA LYS A 206 24.76 -10.04 6.31
C LYS A 206 23.51 -9.15 6.37
N SER A 207 22.45 -9.57 7.07
CA SER A 207 21.18 -8.82 7.13
C SER A 207 21.22 -7.55 8.00
N LEU A 208 22.33 -7.32 8.73
CA LEU A 208 22.59 -6.08 9.49
C LEU A 208 23.28 -4.97 8.69
N GLU A 209 23.81 -5.25 7.49
CA GLU A 209 24.56 -4.25 6.71
C GLU A 209 23.61 -3.15 6.20
N SER A 210 23.86 -1.88 6.56
CA SER A 210 23.04 -0.74 6.18
C SER A 210 23.75 0.18 5.17
N HIS A 211 23.05 0.55 4.11
CA HIS A 211 23.35 1.73 3.30
C HIS A 211 22.12 2.65 3.35
N SER A 212 22.35 3.96 3.47
CA SER A 212 21.28 4.96 3.62
C SER A 212 20.34 4.95 2.41
N ASP A 213 19.04 4.87 2.66
CA ASP A 213 18.00 4.74 1.64
C ASP A 213 17.24 6.07 1.48
N ILE A 214 17.20 6.62 0.25
CA ILE A 214 16.52 7.89 -0.08
C ILE A 214 15.04 7.86 0.31
N TYR A 215 14.43 6.66 0.38
CA TYR A 215 13.05 6.46 0.84
C TYR A 215 12.79 6.96 2.27
N LEU A 216 13.81 6.89 3.15
CA LEU A 216 13.71 7.35 4.54
C LEU A 216 13.55 8.87 4.62
N GLN A 217 14.06 9.62 3.64
CA GLN A 217 13.93 11.09 3.59
C GLN A 217 12.50 11.54 3.28
N GLN A 218 11.70 10.68 2.63
CA GLN A 218 10.31 10.98 2.27
C GLN A 218 9.30 10.42 3.29
N THR A 219 9.79 9.69 4.31
CA THR A 219 8.98 9.08 5.37
C THR A 219 9.59 9.42 6.74
N PRO A 220 9.21 10.55 7.38
CA PRO A 220 9.87 11.09 8.57
C PRO A 220 10.02 10.07 9.72
N ASP A 221 9.02 9.22 9.92
CA ASP A 221 8.96 8.20 10.98
C ASP A 221 10.03 7.10 10.84
N LEU A 222 10.38 6.76 9.60
CA LEU A 222 11.36 5.72 9.32
C LEU A 222 12.79 6.23 9.44
N ASN A 223 12.98 7.54 9.25
CA ASN A 223 14.26 8.19 9.45
C ASN A 223 14.67 8.08 10.94
N LEU A 224 13.75 8.36 11.86
CA LEU A 224 13.96 8.25 13.32
C LEU A 224 14.33 6.82 13.76
N LYS A 225 13.61 5.80 13.27
CA LYS A 225 13.92 4.37 13.59
C LYS A 225 15.20 3.86 12.92
N GLY A 226 15.56 4.41 11.76
CA GLY A 226 16.81 4.09 11.08
C GLY A 226 18.04 4.48 11.89
N TYR A 227 18.02 5.64 12.55
CA TYR A 227 19.11 6.08 13.42
C TYR A 227 19.26 5.21 14.68
N GLU A 228 18.16 4.71 15.25
CA GLU A 228 18.20 3.81 16.42
C GLU A 228 18.82 2.45 16.08
N LEU A 229 18.58 1.92 14.88
CA LEU A 229 19.12 0.62 14.43
C LEU A 229 20.59 0.67 13.96
N ILE A 230 21.06 1.84 13.49
CA ILE A 230 22.47 2.04 13.08
C ILE A 230 23.38 2.30 14.30
N SER A 231 22.79 2.60 15.46
CA SER A 231 23.51 2.93 16.70
C SER A 231 23.74 1.72 17.63
N ILE A 232 23.51 0.49 17.15
CA ILE A 232 23.77 -0.79 17.86
C ILE A 232 24.85 -1.56 17.09
#